data_AF-A0A1A8SFU7-F1
#
_entry.id   AF-A0A1A8SFU7-F1
#
_cell.length_a   1.000
_cell.length_b   1.000
_cell.length_c   1.000
_cell.angle_alpha   90.00
_cell.angle_beta   90.00
_cell.angle_gamma   90.00
#
_symmetry.space_group_name_H-M   'P 1'
#
loop_
_entity.id
_entity.type
_entity.pdbx_description
1 polymer ?
#
loop_
_entity_poly.entity_id
_entity_poly.type
_entity_poly.pdbx_seq_one_letter_code
_entity_poly.pdbx_strand_id
1 'polypeptide(L)'
;MSSVFFSDCPPAPVCSVPTSALRNDLGSNIHVLKTLNLRFRCFLAKVHELERRNKLLETQLKQALQRPQCRHPFGREVAVQTDGPESRLPGTIWSFTHIRRQGERFETLHAPGVTWTHPDGVGVQIDTITPEVRALYNVLAKVKRERDEYKRKWEEELSKREQLESTVEALQQGARESSEVQDSLNEKVDRLKAELVVFKSLMSDQMSDLDSKIQEKARRVDMDICRRIDITAKLCDVAQQRNSEDMSK
;
A
#
# COMPACT_ATOMS: atom_id res chain seq x y z
N MET A 1 43.33 22.85 -74.97
CA MET A 1 44.81 22.91 -74.88
C MET A 1 45.18 23.69 -73.63
N SER A 2 45.78 22.98 -72.68
CA SER A 2 46.89 23.43 -71.82
C SER A 2 46.57 24.56 -70.83
N SER A 3 46.26 24.23 -69.57
CA SER A 3 47.21 23.90 -68.49
C SER A 3 47.55 25.13 -67.64
N VAL A 4 47.13 25.15 -66.38
CA VAL A 4 48.01 25.57 -65.28
C VAL A 4 47.49 25.02 -63.96
N PHE A 5 48.36 24.22 -63.33
CA PHE A 5 48.26 23.77 -61.94
C PHE A 5 48.72 24.88 -60.99
N PHE A 6 47.99 24.98 -59.87
CA PHE A 6 48.41 25.26 -58.48
C PHE A 6 49.33 26.46 -58.14
N SER A 7 48.85 27.28 -57.19
CA SER A 7 49.63 27.67 -56.00
C SER A 7 48.74 28.13 -54.84
N ASP A 8 49.33 27.98 -53.66
CA ASP A 8 48.80 27.68 -52.31
C ASP A 8 48.38 28.86 -51.41
N CYS A 9 47.79 28.48 -50.26
CA CYS A 9 47.68 29.13 -48.93
C CYS A 9 46.53 30.11 -48.60
N PRO A 10 46.07 30.22 -47.32
CA PRO A 10 45.89 29.23 -46.23
C PRO A 10 44.48 29.34 -45.54
N PRO A 11 44.11 28.49 -44.54
CA PRO A 11 42.75 28.47 -43.99
C PRO A 11 42.56 29.46 -42.83
N ALA A 12 41.43 30.20 -42.84
CA ALA A 12 40.92 30.91 -41.66
C ALA A 12 39.80 30.08 -40.99
N PRO A 13 39.70 30.10 -39.65
CA PRO A 13 38.87 29.14 -38.91
C PRO A 13 37.40 29.57 -38.98
N VAL A 14 36.57 28.77 -39.64
CA VAL A 14 35.12 28.96 -39.56
C VAL A 14 34.63 28.24 -38.31
N CYS A 15 34.14 29.03 -37.36
CA CYS A 15 33.52 28.56 -36.12
C CYS A 15 32.45 27.50 -36.39
N SER A 16 32.45 26.53 -35.49
CA SER A 16 31.51 25.43 -35.32
C SER A 16 30.05 25.83 -35.55
N VAL A 17 29.39 25.09 -36.45
CA VAL A 17 27.93 25.01 -36.53
C VAL A 17 27.47 23.87 -35.61
N PRO A 18 26.84 24.13 -34.44
CA PRO A 18 26.34 23.07 -33.56
C PRO A 18 25.01 22.45 -34.05
N THR A 19 24.46 22.95 -35.16
CA THR A 19 23.09 22.66 -35.61
C THR A 19 22.91 21.24 -36.20
N SER A 20 23.96 20.63 -36.77
CA SER A 20 23.88 19.27 -37.32
C SER A 20 23.91 18.19 -36.22
N ALA A 21 24.70 18.40 -35.17
CA ALA A 21 24.78 17.51 -34.01
C ALA A 21 23.44 17.47 -33.26
N LEU A 22 22.82 18.63 -33.00
CA LEU A 22 21.52 18.72 -32.35
C LEU A 22 20.40 18.10 -33.17
N ARG A 23 20.45 18.16 -34.51
CA ARG A 23 19.46 17.53 -35.40
C ARG A 23 19.58 16.00 -35.40
N ASN A 24 20.81 15.47 -35.33
CA ASN A 24 21.07 14.05 -35.20
C ASN A 24 20.68 13.52 -33.82
N ASP A 25 20.95 14.28 -32.76
CA ASP A 25 20.55 13.94 -31.39
C ASP A 25 19.03 13.98 -31.22
N LEU A 26 18.34 14.96 -31.80
CA LEU A 26 16.87 14.96 -31.82
C LEU A 26 16.31 13.76 -32.60
N GLY A 27 16.90 13.44 -33.76
CA GLY A 27 16.51 12.27 -34.56
C GLY A 27 16.71 10.95 -33.79
N SER A 28 17.86 10.79 -33.14
CA SER A 28 18.20 9.66 -32.28
C SER A 28 17.21 9.54 -31.12
N ASN A 29 16.93 10.64 -30.42
CA ASN A 29 15.92 10.68 -29.36
C ASN A 29 14.53 10.31 -29.87
N ILE A 30 14.10 10.82 -31.03
CA ILE A 30 12.82 10.47 -31.66
C ILE A 30 12.76 8.97 -31.99
N HIS A 31 13.83 8.38 -32.51
CA HIS A 31 13.90 6.94 -32.80
C HIS A 31 13.87 6.07 -31.53
N VAL A 32 14.56 6.50 -30.47
CA VAL A 32 14.53 5.84 -29.15
C VAL A 32 13.11 5.89 -28.58
N LEU A 33 12.45 7.06 -28.61
CA LEU A 33 11.07 7.21 -28.16
C LEU A 33 10.08 6.38 -28.99
N LYS A 34 10.24 6.30 -30.31
CA LYS A 34 9.40 5.46 -31.18
C LYS A 34 9.58 3.98 -30.86
N THR A 35 10.82 3.54 -30.65
CA THR A 35 11.14 2.16 -30.27
C THR A 35 10.56 1.82 -28.90
N LEU A 36 10.68 2.73 -27.94
CA LEU A 36 10.14 2.58 -26.60
C LEU A 36 8.61 2.53 -26.63
N ASN A 37 7.94 3.40 -27.40
CA ASN A 37 6.49 3.36 -27.59
C ASN A 37 6.01 2.05 -28.23
N LEU A 38 6.72 1.53 -29.22
CA LEU A 38 6.39 0.23 -29.80
C LEU A 38 6.53 -0.89 -28.76
N ARG A 39 7.58 -0.85 -27.93
CA ARG A 39 7.77 -1.81 -26.83
C ARG A 39 6.65 -1.70 -25.80
N PHE A 40 6.22 -0.50 -25.42
CA PHE A 40 5.08 -0.30 -24.52
C PHE A 40 3.80 -0.86 -25.12
N ARG A 41 3.54 -0.63 -26.41
CA ARG A 41 2.36 -1.17 -27.10
C ARG A 41 2.36 -2.70 -27.10
N CYS A 42 3.51 -3.33 -27.38
CA CYS A 42 3.65 -4.78 -27.33
C CYS A 42 3.52 -5.33 -25.89
N PHE A 43 4.07 -4.62 -24.90
CA PHE A 43 3.95 -4.98 -23.49
C PHE A 43 2.50 -4.95 -23.04
N LEU A 44 1.77 -3.86 -23.29
CA LEU A 44 0.36 -3.73 -22.95
C LEU A 44 -0.49 -4.82 -23.62
N ALA A 45 -0.25 -5.10 -24.89
CA ALA A 45 -0.93 -6.20 -25.59
C ALA A 45 -0.67 -7.56 -24.93
N LYS A 46 0.57 -7.80 -24.47
CA LYS A 46 0.92 -9.03 -23.76
C LYS A 46 0.28 -9.10 -22.37
N VAL A 47 0.23 -7.99 -21.63
CA VAL A 47 -0.46 -7.89 -20.34
C VAL A 47 -1.93 -8.24 -20.51
N HIS A 48 -2.63 -7.65 -21.48
CA HIS A 48 -4.04 -7.96 -21.72
C HIS A 48 -4.29 -9.41 -22.17
N GLU A 49 -3.39 -9.97 -22.98
CA GLU A 49 -3.46 -11.39 -23.34
C GLU A 49 -3.26 -12.30 -22.12
N LEU A 50 -2.32 -11.94 -21.22
CA LEU A 50 -2.09 -12.68 -19.98
C LEU A 50 -3.28 -12.55 -19.03
N GLU A 51 -3.84 -11.35 -18.85
CA GLU A 51 -5.06 -11.12 -18.07
C GLU A 51 -6.23 -11.96 -18.58
N ARG A 52 -6.44 -12.03 -19.91
CA ARG A 52 -7.47 -12.88 -20.51
C ARG A 52 -7.24 -14.36 -20.22
N ARG A 53 -6.01 -14.85 -20.35
CA ARG A 53 -5.67 -16.25 -20.02
C ARG A 53 -5.85 -16.53 -18.53
N ASN A 54 -5.44 -15.61 -17.67
CA ASN A 54 -5.55 -15.79 -16.22
C ASN A 54 -7.02 -15.86 -15.79
N LYS A 55 -7.87 -15.00 -16.35
CA LYS A 55 -9.32 -15.05 -16.14
C LYS A 55 -9.95 -16.38 -16.58
N LEU A 56 -9.48 -16.95 -17.70
CA LEU A 56 -9.92 -18.28 -18.14
C LEU A 56 -9.47 -19.38 -17.18
N LEU A 57 -8.22 -19.36 -16.74
CA LEU A 57 -7.68 -20.32 -15.77
C LEU A 57 -8.40 -20.22 -14.41
N GLU A 58 -8.69 -19.02 -13.92
CA GLU A 58 -9.47 -18.80 -12.71
C GLU A 58 -10.89 -19.37 -12.85
N THR A 59 -11.51 -19.21 -14.02
CA THR A 59 -12.84 -19.77 -14.30
C THR A 59 -12.80 -21.30 -14.31
N GLN A 60 -11.79 -21.89 -14.95
CA GLN A 60 -11.58 -23.35 -14.95
C GLN A 60 -11.31 -23.88 -13.54
N LEU A 61 -10.52 -23.17 -12.74
CA LEU A 61 -10.24 -23.54 -11.35
C LEU A 61 -11.50 -23.51 -10.49
N LYS A 62 -12.32 -22.45 -10.60
CA LYS A 62 -13.61 -22.36 -9.92
C LYS A 62 -14.55 -23.49 -10.34
N GLN A 63 -14.59 -23.83 -11.63
CA GLN A 63 -15.40 -24.94 -12.13
C GLN A 63 -14.89 -26.30 -11.63
N ALA A 64 -13.58 -26.50 -11.52
CA ALA A 64 -12.99 -27.72 -10.97
C ALA A 64 -13.27 -27.87 -9.46
N LEU A 65 -13.30 -26.77 -8.71
CA LEU A 65 -13.68 -26.74 -7.30
C LEU A 65 -15.18 -26.96 -7.08
N GLN A 66 -16.04 -26.45 -7.97
CA GLN A 66 -17.49 -26.64 -7.88
C GLN A 66 -17.98 -27.98 -8.43
N ARG A 67 -17.21 -28.65 -9.29
CA ARG A 67 -17.53 -30.04 -9.67
C ARG A 67 -17.49 -30.90 -8.41
N PRO A 68 -18.62 -31.48 -7.96
CA PRO A 68 -18.57 -32.54 -6.97
C PRO A 68 -17.65 -33.60 -7.56
N GLN A 69 -16.65 -34.04 -6.80
CA GLN A 69 -15.82 -35.15 -7.21
C GLN A 69 -16.71 -36.39 -7.30
N CYS A 70 -17.34 -36.62 -8.46
CA CYS A 70 -17.52 -37.97 -8.99
C CYS A 70 -16.13 -38.50 -9.40
N ARG A 71 -15.17 -38.45 -8.47
CA ARG A 71 -14.12 -39.44 -8.44
C ARG A 71 -14.83 -40.69 -8.00
N HIS A 72 -15.24 -41.46 -8.99
CA HIS A 72 -15.31 -42.91 -8.86
C HIS A 72 -14.13 -43.31 -7.97
N PRO A 73 -14.37 -43.94 -6.81
CA PRO A 73 -13.30 -44.68 -6.21
C PRO A 73 -12.99 -45.75 -7.25
N PHE A 74 -11.90 -45.57 -8.01
CA PHE A 74 -11.14 -46.74 -8.41
C PHE A 74 -10.77 -47.39 -7.09
N GLY A 75 -11.65 -48.29 -6.63
CA GLY A 75 -11.26 -49.35 -5.74
C GLY A 75 -10.08 -49.99 -6.44
N ARG A 76 -8.86 -49.66 -5.97
CA ARG A 76 -7.92 -50.73 -5.79
C ARG A 76 -8.66 -51.67 -4.86
N GLU A 77 -9.27 -52.70 -5.45
CA GLU A 77 -9.44 -53.96 -4.76
C GLU A 77 -8.03 -54.34 -4.28
N VAL A 78 -7.67 -53.84 -3.10
CA VAL A 78 -6.94 -54.67 -2.17
C VAL A 78 -7.92 -55.81 -1.95
N ALA A 79 -7.74 -56.88 -2.73
CA ALA A 79 -8.35 -58.15 -2.41
C ALA A 79 -7.82 -58.55 -1.04
N VAL A 80 -8.45 -58.04 0.01
CA VAL A 80 -8.59 -58.78 1.25
C VAL A 80 -9.32 -60.03 0.80
N GLN A 81 -8.56 -61.10 0.57
CA GLN A 81 -9.12 -62.41 0.27
C GLN A 81 -10.16 -62.70 1.35
N THR A 82 -11.41 -62.57 0.95
CA THR A 82 -12.56 -63.03 1.70
C THR A 82 -12.44 -64.53 1.83
N ASP A 83 -12.45 -65.01 3.07
CA ASP A 83 -12.61 -66.41 3.39
C ASP A 83 -13.89 -66.96 2.72
N GLY A 84 -13.69 -67.67 1.61
CA GLY A 84 -14.67 -68.61 1.07
C GLY A 84 -14.60 -69.94 1.84
N PRO A 85 -15.66 -70.77 1.80
CA PRO A 85 -15.80 -71.97 2.62
C PRO A 85 -14.99 -73.16 2.06
N GLU A 86 -13.82 -72.91 1.47
CA GLU A 86 -12.93 -73.95 0.99
C GLU A 86 -11.71 -74.00 1.91
N SER A 87 -11.47 -75.18 2.48
CA SER A 87 -10.39 -75.47 3.41
C SER A 87 -9.04 -74.99 2.86
N ARG A 88 -8.56 -73.83 3.33
CA ARG A 88 -7.16 -73.45 3.14
C ARG A 88 -6.32 -74.55 3.78
N LEU A 89 -5.62 -75.33 2.96
CA LEU A 89 -4.59 -76.24 3.46
C LEU A 89 -3.52 -75.39 4.17
N PRO A 90 -3.10 -75.76 5.40
CA PRO A 90 -2.09 -75.02 6.14
C PRO A 90 -0.82 -74.80 5.28
N GLY A 91 -0.39 -73.55 5.13
CA GLY A 91 0.82 -73.18 4.38
C GLY A 91 0.61 -72.61 2.97
N THR A 92 -0.63 -72.36 2.53
CA THR A 92 -0.90 -71.69 1.23
C THR A 92 -1.38 -70.25 1.43
N ILE A 93 -0.53 -69.27 1.09
CA ILE A 93 -0.83 -67.85 1.27
C ILE A 93 -1.49 -67.24 0.02
N TRP A 94 -1.09 -67.65 -1.18
CA TRP A 94 -1.71 -67.21 -2.44
C TRP A 94 -2.01 -68.38 -3.37
N SER A 95 -3.19 -68.35 -3.99
CA SER A 95 -3.58 -69.20 -5.11
C SER A 95 -3.82 -68.30 -6.32
N PHE A 96 -3.11 -68.53 -7.42
CA PHE A 96 -3.36 -67.83 -8.68
C PHE A 96 -4.21 -68.72 -9.58
N THR A 97 -5.42 -68.29 -9.88
CA THR A 97 -6.35 -69.04 -10.74
C THR A 97 -6.17 -68.59 -12.18
N HIS A 98 -5.70 -69.48 -13.06
CA HIS A 98 -5.61 -69.17 -14.48
C HIS A 98 -6.91 -69.61 -15.18
N ILE A 99 -7.61 -68.67 -15.81
CA ILE A 99 -8.75 -68.97 -16.67
C ILE A 99 -8.21 -69.05 -18.11
N ARG A 100 -8.19 -70.26 -18.67
CA ARG A 100 -7.82 -70.47 -20.08
C ARG A 100 -9.10 -70.55 -20.91
N ARG A 101 -9.21 -69.68 -21.92
CA ARG A 101 -10.33 -69.68 -22.86
C ARG A 101 -9.92 -70.45 -24.10
N GLN A 102 -10.58 -71.58 -24.36
CA GLN A 102 -10.46 -72.33 -25.61
C GLN A 102 -11.86 -72.46 -26.20
N GLY A 103 -12.20 -71.59 -27.16
CA GLY A 103 -13.54 -71.50 -27.75
C GLY A 103 -14.59 -70.86 -26.83
N GLU A 104 -15.82 -71.37 -26.84
CA GLU A 104 -16.94 -70.94 -25.99
C GLU A 104 -16.90 -71.48 -24.55
N ARG A 105 -15.89 -72.28 -24.20
CA ARG A 105 -15.75 -72.87 -22.85
C ARG A 105 -14.62 -72.19 -22.08
N PHE A 106 -14.93 -71.81 -20.83
CA PHE A 106 -13.96 -71.32 -19.85
C PHE A 106 -13.51 -72.51 -18.99
N GLU A 107 -12.21 -72.81 -18.97
CA GLU A 107 -11.63 -73.77 -18.03
C GLU A 107 -10.77 -73.02 -17.00
N THR A 108 -11.14 -73.18 -15.73
CA THR A 108 -10.41 -72.64 -14.58
C THR A 108 -9.39 -73.69 -14.14
N LEU A 109 -8.12 -73.49 -14.49
CA LEU A 109 -7.04 -74.36 -14.07
C LEU A 109 -6.47 -73.83 -12.75
N HIS A 110 -6.65 -74.62 -11.68
CA HIS A 110 -6.01 -74.37 -10.40
C HIS A 110 -4.56 -74.85 -10.51
N ALA A 111 -3.59 -73.92 -10.48
CA ALA A 111 -2.19 -74.28 -10.42
C ALA A 111 -1.88 -74.96 -9.07
N PRO A 112 -0.98 -75.96 -9.00
CA PRO A 112 -0.54 -76.53 -7.74
C PRO A 112 0.00 -75.40 -6.86
N GLY A 113 -0.66 -75.16 -5.72
CA GLY A 113 -0.26 -74.14 -4.77
C GLY A 113 1.21 -74.33 -4.38
N VAL A 114 2.00 -73.27 -4.46
CA VAL A 114 3.35 -73.28 -3.90
C VAL A 114 3.19 -73.32 -2.38
N THR A 115 3.37 -74.50 -1.78
CA THR A 115 3.52 -74.63 -0.33
C THR A 115 4.84 -73.99 0.06
N TRP A 116 4.77 -72.74 0.51
CA TRP A 116 5.91 -72.06 1.08
C TRP A 116 6.05 -72.50 2.53
N THR A 117 6.84 -73.54 2.79
CA THR A 117 7.39 -73.73 4.14
C THR A 117 8.33 -72.56 4.38
N HIS A 118 7.89 -71.56 5.15
CA HIS A 118 8.74 -70.46 5.57
C HIS A 118 10.02 -71.04 6.19
N PRO A 119 11.23 -70.66 5.73
CA PRO A 119 12.46 -71.01 6.43
C PRO A 119 12.32 -70.65 7.90
N ASP A 120 12.84 -71.50 8.80
CA ASP A 120 12.71 -71.31 10.23
C ASP A 120 13.07 -69.86 10.64
N GLY A 121 12.13 -69.19 11.32
CA GLY A 121 12.28 -67.81 11.79
C GLY A 121 11.69 -66.71 10.90
N VAL A 122 11.34 -66.98 9.64
CA VAL A 122 10.72 -65.95 8.75
C VAL A 122 9.31 -65.57 9.22
N GLY A 123 8.52 -66.51 9.72
CA GLY A 123 7.19 -66.21 10.30
C GLY A 123 7.27 -65.27 11.50
N VAL A 124 8.24 -65.50 12.40
CA VAL A 124 8.48 -64.65 13.58
C VAL A 124 8.90 -63.23 13.19
N GLN A 125 9.72 -63.08 12.15
CA GLN A 125 10.07 -61.77 11.61
C GLN A 125 8.83 -61.06 11.03
N ILE A 126 7.98 -61.76 10.29
CA ILE A 126 6.72 -61.20 9.76
C ILE A 126 5.81 -60.75 10.91
N ASP A 127 5.66 -61.57 11.96
CA ASP A 127 4.84 -61.26 13.14
C ASP A 127 5.38 -60.07 13.94
N THR A 128 6.69 -59.82 13.87
CA THR A 128 7.35 -58.66 14.49
C THR A 128 7.23 -57.40 13.64
N ILE A 129 7.50 -57.49 12.33
CA ILE A 129 7.52 -56.34 11.42
C ILE A 129 6.10 -55.81 11.17
N THR A 130 5.10 -56.68 11.11
CA THR A 130 3.71 -56.30 10.81
C THR A 130 3.13 -55.25 11.80
N PRO A 131 3.19 -55.44 13.13
CA PRO A 131 2.73 -54.42 14.08
C PRO A 131 3.61 -53.16 14.07
N GLU A 132 4.92 -53.26 13.82
CA GLU A 132 5.82 -52.10 13.70
C GLU A 132 5.40 -51.21 12.53
N VAL A 133 5.12 -51.81 11.36
CA VAL A 133 4.63 -51.09 10.18
C VAL A 133 3.30 -50.40 10.49
N ARG A 134 2.36 -51.05 11.19
CA ARG A 134 1.10 -50.40 11.62
C ARG A 134 1.35 -49.23 12.56
N ALA A 135 2.27 -49.38 13.53
CA ALA A 135 2.63 -48.31 14.46
C ALA A 135 3.21 -47.10 13.72
N LEU A 136 4.09 -47.31 12.74
CA LEU A 136 4.65 -46.25 11.91
C LEU A 136 3.56 -45.53 11.10
N TYR A 137 2.60 -46.25 10.52
CA TYR A 137 1.47 -45.62 9.83
C TYR A 137 0.59 -44.77 10.77
N ASN A 138 0.37 -45.22 12.01
CA ASN A 138 -0.38 -44.46 13.01
C ASN A 138 0.36 -43.18 13.42
N VAL A 139 1.67 -43.25 13.64
CA VAL A 139 2.50 -42.08 13.92
C VAL A 139 2.48 -41.10 12.75
N LEU A 140 2.63 -41.60 11.52
CA LEU A 140 2.54 -40.77 10.32
C LEU A 140 1.17 -40.09 10.20
N ALA A 141 0.08 -40.80 10.49
CA ALA A 141 -1.26 -40.23 10.50
C ALA A 141 -1.42 -39.14 11.57
N LYS A 142 -0.83 -39.33 12.76
CA LYS A 142 -0.80 -38.33 13.83
C LYS A 142 -0.03 -37.07 13.41
N VAL A 143 1.18 -37.23 12.90
CA VAL A 143 2.01 -36.11 12.44
C VAL A 143 1.33 -35.33 11.32
N LYS A 144 0.66 -35.99 10.37
CA LYS A 144 -0.11 -35.32 9.31
C LYS A 144 -1.25 -34.47 9.86
N ARG A 145 -2.02 -35.00 10.82
CA ARG A 145 -3.09 -34.25 11.49
C ARG A 145 -2.58 -33.03 12.24
N GLU A 146 -1.50 -33.19 13.00
CA GLU A 146 -0.88 -32.07 13.72
C GLU A 146 -0.36 -31.01 12.75
N ARG A 147 0.30 -31.41 11.65
CA ARG A 147 0.73 -30.51 10.58
C ARG A 147 -0.46 -29.74 10.00
N ASP A 148 -1.56 -30.41 9.70
CA ASP A 148 -2.77 -29.77 9.15
C ASP A 148 -3.40 -28.80 10.16
N GLU A 149 -3.35 -29.11 11.45
CA GLU A 149 -3.80 -28.23 12.52
C GLU A 149 -2.93 -26.97 12.66
N TYR A 150 -1.60 -27.12 12.63
CA TYR A 150 -0.70 -25.98 12.64
C TYR A 150 -0.85 -25.11 11.40
N LYS A 151 -1.06 -25.73 10.23
CA LYS A 151 -1.34 -25.00 8.99
C LYS A 151 -2.61 -24.15 9.13
N ARG A 152 -3.70 -24.73 9.65
CA ARG A 152 -4.95 -24.00 9.87
C ARG A 152 -4.77 -22.83 10.84
N LYS A 153 -4.11 -23.07 11.99
CA LYS A 153 -3.81 -22.02 12.98
C LYS A 153 -2.98 -20.89 12.37
N TRP A 154 -1.97 -21.23 11.55
CA TRP A 154 -1.17 -20.23 10.86
C TRP A 154 -1.99 -19.41 9.86
N GLU A 155 -2.88 -20.04 9.09
CA GLU A 155 -3.78 -19.35 8.16
C GLU A 155 -4.74 -18.40 8.90
N GLU A 156 -5.29 -18.82 10.04
CA GLU A 156 -6.14 -17.98 10.90
C GLU A 156 -5.37 -16.77 11.46
N GLU A 157 -4.16 -16.98 11.99
CA GLU A 157 -3.33 -15.88 12.52
C GLU A 157 -2.84 -14.93 11.41
N LEU A 158 -2.53 -15.45 10.22
CA LEU A 158 -2.21 -14.62 9.06
C LEU A 158 -3.39 -13.72 8.70
N SER A 159 -4.60 -14.28 8.63
CA SER A 159 -5.81 -13.51 8.32
C SER A 159 -6.09 -12.43 9.38
N LYS A 160 -5.92 -12.75 10.67
CA LYS A 160 -6.03 -11.76 11.76
C LYS A 160 -4.98 -10.65 11.62
N ARG A 161 -3.73 -11.02 11.28
CA ARG A 161 -2.64 -10.06 11.06
C ARG A 161 -2.99 -9.10 9.94
N GLU A 162 -3.43 -9.60 8.79
CA GLU A 162 -3.85 -8.78 7.64
C GLU A 162 -5.00 -7.84 8.00
N GLN A 163 -6.00 -8.31 8.76
CA GLN A 163 -7.10 -7.49 9.23
C GLN A 163 -6.62 -6.36 10.18
N LEU A 164 -5.72 -6.68 11.11
CA LEU A 164 -5.15 -5.69 12.02
C LEU A 164 -4.28 -4.68 11.28
N GLU A 165 -3.49 -5.11 10.30
CA GLU A 165 -2.71 -4.20 9.45
C GLU A 165 -3.60 -3.22 8.71
N SER A 166 -4.68 -3.70 8.08
CA SER A 166 -5.66 -2.84 7.42
C SER A 166 -6.31 -1.83 8.39
N THR A 167 -6.59 -2.27 9.62
CA THR A 167 -7.15 -1.38 10.66
C THR A 167 -6.14 -0.31 11.08
N VAL A 168 -4.87 -0.70 11.27
CA VAL A 168 -3.78 0.23 11.61
C VAL A 168 -3.59 1.26 10.50
N GLU A 169 -3.59 0.85 9.24
CA GLU A 169 -3.49 1.76 8.10
C GLU A 169 -4.64 2.77 8.08
N ALA A 170 -5.88 2.32 8.31
CA ALA A 170 -7.05 3.20 8.39
C ALA A 170 -6.94 4.21 9.55
N LEU A 171 -6.50 3.76 10.73
CA LEU A 171 -6.30 4.64 11.90
C LEU A 171 -5.17 5.66 11.65
N GLN A 172 -4.07 5.24 11.02
CA GLN A 172 -2.98 6.14 10.66
C GLN A 172 -3.44 7.20 9.65
N GLN A 173 -4.26 6.82 8.68
CA GLN A 173 -4.84 7.75 7.73
C GLN A 173 -5.75 8.77 8.43
N GLY A 174 -6.66 8.32 9.29
CA GLY A 174 -7.53 9.22 10.07
C GLY A 174 -6.74 10.14 11.01
N ALA A 175 -5.64 9.67 11.59
CA ALA A 175 -4.76 10.50 12.41
C ALA A 175 -4.06 11.60 11.59
N ARG A 176 -3.58 11.29 10.38
CA ARG A 176 -3.00 12.28 9.47
C ARG A 176 -4.02 13.34 9.08
N GLU A 177 -5.21 12.93 8.66
CA GLU A 177 -6.31 13.84 8.30
C GLU A 177 -6.70 14.75 9.47
N SER A 178 -6.79 14.20 10.68
CA SER A 178 -7.04 15.00 11.88
C SER A 178 -5.92 16.00 12.18
N SER A 179 -4.66 15.63 11.92
CA SER A 179 -3.51 16.55 12.07
C SER A 179 -3.61 17.71 11.09
N GLU A 180 -3.93 17.45 9.83
CA GLU A 180 -4.10 18.49 8.80
C GLU A 180 -5.22 19.47 9.19
N VAL A 181 -6.34 18.96 9.70
CA VAL A 181 -7.44 19.81 10.21
C VAL A 181 -7.01 20.62 11.43
N GLN A 182 -6.27 20.00 12.36
CA GLN A 182 -5.74 20.69 13.54
C GLN A 182 -4.80 21.83 13.16
N ASP A 183 -3.90 21.61 12.20
CA ASP A 183 -2.97 22.62 11.71
C ASP A 183 -3.74 23.79 11.06
N SER A 184 -4.73 23.49 10.21
CA SER A 184 -5.59 24.51 9.60
C SER A 184 -6.34 25.35 10.64
N LEU A 185 -6.81 24.72 11.71
CA LEU A 185 -7.49 25.41 12.80
C LEU A 185 -6.51 26.27 13.60
N ASN A 186 -5.31 25.77 13.88
CA ASN A 186 -4.28 26.53 14.57
C ASN A 186 -3.90 27.79 13.79
N GLU A 187 -3.74 27.70 12.47
CA GLU A 187 -3.52 28.88 11.63
C GLU A 187 -4.68 29.87 11.71
N LYS A 188 -5.94 29.41 11.73
CA LYS A 188 -7.11 30.30 11.90
C LYS A 188 -7.07 31.00 13.25
N VAL A 189 -6.72 30.29 14.31
CA VAL A 189 -6.57 30.85 15.65
C VAL A 189 -5.49 31.93 15.67
N ASP A 190 -4.33 31.67 15.06
CA ASP A 190 -3.23 32.64 15.03
C ASP A 190 -3.55 33.86 14.16
N ARG A 191 -4.26 33.68 13.03
CA ARG A 191 -4.80 34.79 12.24
C ARG A 191 -5.77 35.65 13.05
N LEU A 192 -6.74 35.04 13.73
CA LEU A 192 -7.72 35.76 14.54
C LEU A 192 -7.08 36.50 15.72
N LYS A 193 -6.06 35.91 16.35
CA LYS A 193 -5.26 36.59 17.39
C LYS A 193 -4.57 37.83 16.82
N ALA A 194 -3.96 37.72 15.64
CA ALA A 194 -3.30 38.84 14.98
C ALA A 194 -4.30 39.96 14.63
N GLU A 195 -5.45 39.61 14.05
CA GLU A 195 -6.53 40.55 13.76
C GLU A 195 -7.01 41.26 15.04
N LEU A 196 -7.21 40.52 16.14
CA LEU A 196 -7.63 41.10 17.42
C LEU A 196 -6.63 42.14 17.94
N VAL A 197 -5.33 41.88 17.81
CA VAL A 197 -4.27 42.84 18.19
C VAL A 197 -4.38 44.12 17.36
N VAL A 198 -4.55 44.00 16.04
CA VAL A 198 -4.71 45.15 15.12
C VAL A 198 -5.98 45.94 15.45
N PHE A 199 -7.11 45.25 15.70
CA PHE A 199 -8.34 45.93 16.09
C PHE A 199 -8.18 46.69 17.40
N LYS A 200 -7.50 46.10 18.40
CA LYS A 200 -7.26 46.76 19.68
C LYS A 200 -6.37 47.99 19.53
N SER A 201 -5.29 47.92 18.73
CA SER A 201 -4.42 49.08 18.51
C SER A 201 -5.17 50.20 17.80
N LEU A 202 -5.92 49.88 16.74
CA LEU A 202 -6.68 50.86 15.98
C LEU A 202 -7.71 51.60 16.85
N MET A 203 -8.44 50.88 17.70
CA MET A 203 -9.41 51.49 18.61
C MET A 203 -8.73 52.36 19.68
N SER A 204 -7.59 51.92 20.22
CA SER A 204 -6.81 52.69 21.18
C SER A 204 -6.29 53.99 20.56
N ASP A 205 -5.74 53.92 19.35
CA ASP A 205 -5.21 55.08 18.63
C ASP A 205 -6.32 56.11 18.37
N GLN A 206 -7.46 55.65 17.85
CA GLN A 206 -8.64 56.51 17.61
C GLN A 206 -9.12 57.21 18.89
N MET A 207 -9.13 56.51 20.03
CA MET A 207 -9.55 57.09 21.31
C MET A 207 -8.53 58.13 21.81
N SER A 208 -7.22 57.83 21.70
CA SER A 208 -6.16 58.76 22.09
C SER A 208 -6.13 60.04 21.23
N ASP A 209 -6.44 59.92 19.94
CA ASP A 209 -6.56 61.06 19.01
C ASP A 209 -7.73 61.97 19.39
N LEU A 210 -8.87 61.38 19.78
CA LEU A 210 -10.04 62.12 20.26
C LEU A 210 -9.74 62.83 21.58
N ASP A 211 -9.14 62.14 22.55
CA ASP A 211 -8.75 62.74 23.83
C ASP A 211 -7.76 63.88 23.63
N SER A 212 -6.77 63.71 22.74
CA SER A 212 -5.81 64.77 22.39
C SER A 212 -6.50 65.98 21.78
N LYS A 213 -7.48 65.79 20.89
CA LYS A 213 -8.28 66.88 20.31
C LYS A 213 -9.13 67.59 21.36
N ILE A 214 -9.71 66.85 22.31
CA ILE A 214 -10.48 67.42 23.42
C ILE A 214 -9.55 68.24 24.34
N GLN A 215 -8.42 67.68 24.76
CA GLN A 215 -7.45 68.36 25.61
C GLN A 215 -6.83 69.60 24.93
N GLU A 216 -6.57 69.55 23.62
CA GLU A 216 -6.10 70.70 22.87
C GLU A 216 -7.13 71.82 22.86
N LYS A 217 -8.42 71.50 22.62
CA LYS A 217 -9.50 72.49 22.72
C LYS A 217 -9.65 73.05 24.13
N ALA A 218 -9.58 72.20 25.15
CA ALA A 218 -9.63 72.62 26.54
C ALA A 218 -8.48 73.58 26.88
N ARG A 219 -7.23 73.24 26.52
CA ARG A 219 -6.06 74.10 26.72
C ARG A 219 -6.18 75.46 26.05
N ARG A 220 -6.74 75.53 24.83
CA ARG A 220 -6.98 76.81 24.14
C ARG A 220 -7.99 77.67 24.88
N VAL A 221 -9.08 77.05 25.35
CA VAL A 221 -10.10 77.75 26.14
C VAL A 221 -9.50 78.25 27.46
N ASP A 222 -8.73 77.43 28.17
CA ASP A 222 -8.05 77.82 29.41
C ASP A 222 -7.07 78.98 29.18
N MET A 223 -6.28 78.92 28.09
CA MET A 223 -5.39 80.03 27.70
C MET A 223 -6.16 81.33 27.45
N ASP A 224 -7.28 81.27 26.73
CA ASP A 224 -8.13 82.44 26.45
C ASP A 224 -8.76 83.00 27.73
N ILE A 225 -9.22 82.12 28.64
CA ILE A 225 -9.76 82.52 29.94
C ILE A 225 -8.67 83.24 30.76
N CYS A 226 -7.47 82.66 30.89
CA CYS A 226 -6.36 83.27 31.60
C CYS A 226 -5.99 84.65 31.02
N ARG A 227 -5.91 84.77 29.69
CA ARG A 227 -5.63 86.03 29.02
C ARG A 227 -6.72 87.07 29.26
N ARG A 228 -8.00 86.67 29.20
CA ARG A 228 -9.13 87.57 29.48
C ARG A 228 -9.13 88.03 30.94
N ILE A 229 -8.81 87.15 31.89
CA ILE A 229 -8.69 87.52 33.30
C ILE A 229 -7.57 88.55 33.49
N ASP A 230 -6.39 88.35 32.91
CA ASP A 230 -5.26 89.31 33.00
C ASP A 230 -5.60 90.68 32.41
N ILE A 231 -6.22 90.73 31.22
CA ILE A 231 -6.69 91.99 30.62
C ILE A 231 -7.72 92.67 31.51
N THR A 232 -8.67 91.90 32.06
CA THR A 232 -9.71 92.45 32.94
C THR A 232 -9.09 93.03 34.22
N ALA A 233 -8.15 92.32 34.84
CA ALA A 233 -7.43 92.80 36.01
C ALA A 233 -6.70 94.13 35.73
N LYS A 234 -5.94 94.21 34.64
CA LYS A 234 -5.26 95.45 34.21
C LYS A 234 -6.22 96.60 33.95
N LEU A 235 -7.37 96.34 33.34
CA LEU A 235 -8.38 97.37 33.11
C LEU A 235 -8.99 97.87 34.43
N CYS A 236 -9.22 96.98 35.39
CA CYS A 236 -9.66 97.35 36.73
C CYS A 236 -8.62 98.25 37.42
N ASP A 237 -7.34 97.88 37.38
CA ASP A 237 -6.26 98.68 37.97
C ASP A 237 -6.18 100.09 37.35
N VAL A 238 -6.24 100.21 36.02
CA VAL A 238 -6.22 101.49 35.31
C VAL A 238 -7.44 102.35 35.65
N ALA A 239 -8.64 101.77 35.71
CA ALA A 239 -9.85 102.50 36.09
C ALA A 239 -9.77 103.01 37.53
N GLN A 240 -9.20 102.21 38.44
CA GLN A 240 -9.02 102.57 39.83
C GLN A 240 -7.98 103.68 40.01
N GLN A 241 -6.88 103.64 39.26
CA GLN A 241 -5.87 104.70 39.24
C GLN A 241 -6.45 106.03 38.72
N ARG A 242 -7.23 106.00 37.63
CA ARG A 242 -7.89 107.21 37.09
C ARG A 242 -8.89 107.82 38.09
N ASN A 243 -9.68 106.99 38.76
CA ASN A 243 -10.60 107.45 39.82
C ASN A 243 -9.85 108.07 41.01
N SER A 244 -8.66 107.57 41.36
CA SER A 244 -7.84 108.16 42.42
C SER A 244 -7.15 109.47 42.02
N GLU A 245 -6.79 109.62 40.74
CA GLU A 245 -6.19 110.84 40.19
C GLU A 245 -7.22 111.98 40.04
N ASP A 246 -8.47 111.67 39.68
CA ASP A 246 -9.56 112.66 39.60
C ASP A 246 -10.01 113.17 40.99
N MET A 247 -9.79 112.42 42.07
CA MET A 247 -10.06 112.85 43.46
C MET A 247 -8.91 113.67 44.07
N SER A 248 -7.79 113.80 43.36
CA SER A 248 -6.57 114.46 43.84
C SER A 248 -6.29 115.81 43.14
N LYS A 249 -7.20 116.29 42.27
CA LYS A 249 -7.19 117.63 41.65
C LYS A 249 -8.29 118.49 42.22
#